data_AF-A0A3R6FRC6-F1
#
_entry.id   AF-A0A3R6FRC6-F1
#
_cell.length_a   1.000
_cell.length_b   1.000
_cell.length_c   1.000
_cell.angle_alpha   90.00
_cell.angle_beta   90.00
_cell.angle_gamma   90.00
#
_symmetry.space_group_name_H-M   'P 1'
#
loop_
_entity.id
_entity.type
_entity.pdbx_description
1 polymer ?
#
loop_
_entity_poly.entity_id
_entity_poly.type
_entity_poly.pdbx_seq_one_letter_code
_entity_poly.pdbx_strand_id
1 'polypeptide(L)'
;MIQYTRMNINSRTQLLVWIQRYPQLLIDFPKRARELVPITNESVEFLLQTGKIRLTENGELEISSTSRILSKTKFVDEEISDCLKKGEHIAKWFALAGKVETIYIELGVRP
;
A
#
# COMPACT_ATOMS: atom_id res chain seq x y z
N MET A 1 11.95 0.78 -13.97
CA MET A 1 10.51 1.13 -13.87
C MET A 1 10.02 1.21 -12.42
N ILE A 2 10.28 0.19 -11.56
CA ILE A 2 9.83 0.18 -10.15
C ILE A 2 10.44 1.33 -9.33
N GLN A 3 11.75 1.54 -9.41
CA GLN A 3 12.43 2.66 -8.72
C GLN A 3 11.89 4.04 -9.14
N TYR A 4 11.66 4.24 -10.44
CA TYR A 4 11.08 5.48 -10.96
C TYR A 4 9.66 5.73 -10.46
N THR A 5 8.85 4.67 -10.30
CA THR A 5 7.51 4.78 -9.69
C THR A 5 7.63 5.23 -8.23
N ARG A 6 8.51 4.57 -7.46
CA ARG A 6 8.76 4.88 -6.04
C ARG A 6 9.17 6.33 -5.82
N MET A 7 10.08 6.87 -6.64
CA MET A 7 10.53 8.26 -6.54
C MET A 7 9.37 9.27 -6.62
N ASN A 8 8.37 8.99 -7.46
CA ASN A 8 7.27 9.92 -7.70
C ASN A 8 6.13 9.81 -6.69
N ILE A 9 6.06 8.76 -5.87
CA ILE A 9 5.02 8.60 -4.84
C ILE A 9 5.23 9.61 -3.71
N ASN A 10 4.24 10.46 -3.49
CA ASN A 10 4.14 11.35 -2.34
C ASN A 10 2.67 11.70 -2.06
N SER A 11 2.27 11.73 -0.80
CA SER A 11 0.88 12.00 -0.41
C SER A 11 0.59 13.50 -0.20
N ARG A 12 1.36 14.40 -0.80
CA ARG A 12 1.04 15.85 -0.75
C ARG A 12 -0.13 16.18 -1.69
N THR A 13 -0.31 15.38 -2.74
CA THR A 13 -1.44 15.44 -3.67
C THR A 13 -2.37 14.26 -3.45
N GLN A 14 -3.63 14.37 -3.85
CA GLN A 14 -4.57 13.24 -3.88
C GLN A 14 -4.16 12.20 -4.94
N LEU A 15 -4.63 10.95 -4.80
CA LEU A 15 -4.31 9.85 -5.71
C LEU A 15 -4.67 10.19 -7.16
N LEU A 16 -5.91 10.64 -7.42
CA LEU A 16 -6.36 11.06 -8.74
C LEU A 16 -5.43 12.10 -9.39
N VAL A 17 -5.02 13.13 -8.65
CA VAL A 17 -4.13 14.19 -9.16
C VAL A 17 -2.75 13.63 -9.50
N TRP A 18 -2.26 12.69 -8.68
CA TRP A 18 -0.99 12.01 -8.95
C TRP A 18 -1.08 11.13 -10.21
N ILE A 19 -2.17 10.39 -10.38
CA ILE A 19 -2.43 9.54 -11.55
C ILE A 19 -2.50 10.37 -12.82
N GLN A 20 -3.24 11.48 -12.81
CA GLN A 20 -3.33 12.40 -13.95
C GLN A 20 -1.97 13.01 -14.32
N ARG A 21 -1.09 13.21 -13.34
CA ARG A 21 0.27 13.73 -13.56
C ARG A 21 1.22 12.67 -14.11
N TYR A 22 1.03 11.40 -13.75
CA TYR A 22 1.92 10.31 -14.11
C TYR A 22 1.17 9.10 -14.72
N PRO A 23 0.35 9.29 -15.78
CA PRO A 23 -0.45 8.21 -16.35
C PRO A 23 0.42 7.07 -16.90
N GLN A 24 1.62 7.38 -17.38
CA GLN A 24 2.60 6.39 -17.85
C GLN A 24 3.02 5.38 -16.77
N LEU A 25 2.91 5.74 -15.48
CA LEU A 25 3.25 4.83 -14.39
C LEU A 25 2.20 3.73 -14.19
N LEU A 26 1.00 3.89 -14.76
CA LEU A 26 -0.07 2.89 -14.74
C LEU A 26 0.00 1.91 -15.93
N ILE A 27 0.91 2.12 -16.88
CA ILE A 27 1.15 1.13 -17.94
C ILE A 27 1.52 -0.21 -17.27
N ASP A 28 0.84 -1.28 -17.69
CA ASP A 28 0.93 -2.63 -17.13
C ASP A 28 0.68 -2.75 -15.61
N PHE A 29 0.12 -1.72 -14.96
CA PHE A 29 -0.20 -1.78 -13.54
C PHE A 29 -1.10 -2.97 -13.20
N PRO A 30 -2.20 -3.26 -13.94
CA PRO A 30 -3.03 -4.42 -13.63
C PRO A 30 -2.27 -5.75 -13.64
N LYS A 31 -1.29 -5.90 -14.53
CA LYS A 31 -0.45 -7.10 -14.60
C LYS A 31 0.49 -7.18 -13.40
N ARG A 32 1.23 -6.09 -13.13
CA ARG A 32 2.15 -6.01 -11.98
C ARG A 32 1.43 -6.21 -10.64
N ALA A 33 0.23 -5.67 -10.48
CA ALA A 33 -0.58 -5.85 -9.28
C ALA A 33 -0.94 -7.33 -9.07
N ARG A 34 -1.33 -8.05 -10.15
CA ARG A 34 -1.60 -9.49 -10.07
C ARG A 34 -0.35 -10.31 -9.73
N GLU A 35 0.80 -9.94 -10.29
CA GLU A 35 2.08 -10.60 -9.99
C GLU A 35 2.49 -10.47 -8.51
N LEU A 36 1.99 -9.45 -7.80
CA LEU A 36 2.23 -9.24 -6.37
C LEU A 36 1.23 -9.94 -5.44
N VAL A 37 0.17 -10.58 -5.97
CA VAL A 37 -0.82 -11.29 -5.14
C VAL A 37 -0.19 -12.36 -4.24
N PRO A 38 0.71 -13.25 -4.73
CA PRO A 38 1.27 -14.30 -3.89
C PRO A 38 2.01 -13.74 -2.66
N ILE A 39 2.93 -12.80 -2.87
CA ILE A 39 3.72 -12.20 -1.77
C ILE A 39 2.85 -11.37 -0.83
N THR A 40 1.78 -10.74 -1.34
CA THR A 40 0.82 -9.99 -0.52
C THR A 40 0.04 -10.94 0.38
N ASN A 41 -0.41 -12.08 -0.14
CA ASN A 41 -1.12 -13.09 0.64
C ASN A 41 -0.23 -13.69 1.74
N GLU A 42 1.01 -14.06 1.41
CA GLU A 42 2.00 -14.54 2.40
C GLU A 42 2.27 -13.48 3.48
N SER A 43 2.34 -12.20 3.10
CA SER A 43 2.53 -11.10 4.05
C SER A 43 1.32 -10.95 4.99
N VAL A 44 0.10 -11.06 4.48
CA VAL A 44 -1.14 -11.02 5.27
C VAL A 44 -1.20 -12.21 6.22
N GLU A 45 -0.88 -13.41 5.75
CA GLU A 45 -0.83 -14.61 6.58
C GLU A 45 0.19 -14.46 7.71
N PHE A 46 1.39 -13.98 7.41
CA PHE A 46 2.42 -13.72 8.42
C PHE A 46 1.95 -12.70 9.48
N LEU A 47 1.24 -11.63 9.06
CA LEU A 47 0.70 -10.64 9.99
C LEU A 47 -0.41 -11.22 10.88
N LEU A 48 -1.23 -12.14 10.36
CA LEU A 48 -2.24 -12.87 11.13
C LEU A 48 -1.59 -13.82 12.13
N GLN A 49 -0.62 -14.65 11.69
CA GLN A 49 0.11 -15.60 12.54
C GLN A 49 0.87 -14.89 13.68
N THR A 50 1.42 -13.71 13.42
CA THR A 50 2.14 -12.90 14.42
C THR A 50 1.22 -12.03 15.28
N GLY A 51 -0.11 -12.10 15.07
CA GLY A 51 -1.11 -11.35 15.82
C GLY A 51 -1.01 -9.83 15.63
N LYS A 52 -0.39 -9.36 14.54
CA LYS A 52 -0.27 -7.93 14.20
C LYS A 52 -1.55 -7.39 13.59
N ILE A 53 -2.24 -8.23 12.83
CA ILE A 53 -3.61 -8.01 12.38
C ILE A 53 -4.48 -9.17 12.86
N ARG A 54 -5.80 -8.94 12.95
CA ARG A 54 -6.78 -9.97 13.29
C ARG A 54 -7.99 -9.87 12.37
N LEU A 55 -8.70 -10.98 12.24
CA LEU A 55 -10.00 -11.02 11.57
C LEU A 55 -11.09 -10.59 12.56
N THR A 56 -11.97 -9.71 12.11
CA THR A 56 -13.21 -9.37 12.83
C THR A 56 -14.24 -10.48 12.64
N GLU A 57 -15.31 -10.46 13.43
CA GLU A 57 -16.44 -11.40 13.28
C GLU A 57 -17.11 -11.29 11.90
N ASN A 58 -16.97 -10.14 11.23
CA ASN A 58 -17.50 -9.89 9.89
C ASN A 58 -16.53 -10.30 8.77
N GLY A 59 -15.37 -10.88 9.10
CA GLY A 59 -14.35 -11.27 8.13
C GLY A 59 -13.48 -10.13 7.62
N GLU A 60 -13.50 -8.96 8.29
CA GLU A 60 -12.65 -7.82 7.94
C GLU A 60 -11.29 -7.92 8.66
N LEU A 61 -10.28 -7.22 8.16
CA LEU A 61 -8.97 -7.14 8.81
C LEU A 61 -8.86 -5.89 9.67
N GLU A 62 -8.40 -6.03 10.90
CA GLU A 62 -8.06 -4.90 11.76
C GLU A 62 -6.70 -5.03 12.43
N ILE A 63 -6.09 -3.90 12.77
CA ILE A 63 -4.79 -3.84 13.45
C ILE A 63 -4.98 -4.20 14.92
N SER A 64 -4.12 -5.06 15.44
CA SER A 64 -4.11 -5.40 16.87
C SER A 64 -3.55 -4.23 17.71
N SER A 65 -4.30 -3.83 18.74
CA SER A 65 -3.98 -2.70 19.63
C SER A 65 -2.66 -2.86 20.41
N THR A 66 -2.13 -4.08 20.50
CA THR A 66 -0.86 -4.41 21.16
C THR A 66 0.36 -4.30 20.24
N SER A 67 0.19 -3.89 18.98
CA SER A 67 1.33 -3.73 18.07
C SER A 67 2.18 -2.52 18.48
N ARG A 68 3.33 -2.78 19.11
CA ARG A 68 4.40 -1.78 19.19
C ARG A 68 4.82 -1.45 17.76
N ILE A 69 4.54 -0.22 17.33
CA ILE A 69 5.02 0.33 16.06
C ILE A 69 6.53 0.12 16.04
N LEU A 70 7.05 -0.48 14.96
CA LEU A 70 8.49 -0.62 14.74
C LEU A 70 9.14 0.74 14.96
N SER A 71 10.17 0.78 15.82
CA SER A 71 10.94 2.01 15.98
C SER A 71 11.51 2.39 14.62
N LYS A 72 11.08 3.53 14.07
CA LYS A 72 11.50 4.06 12.76
C LYS A 72 13.02 4.23 12.64
N THR A 73 13.76 4.13 13.75
CA THR A 73 15.19 4.39 13.85
C THR A 73 16.03 3.16 14.20
N LYS A 74 15.43 2.04 14.64
CA LYS A 74 16.22 1.01 15.34
C LYS A 74 16.86 -0.04 14.42
N PHE A 75 16.30 -0.30 13.23
CA PHE A 75 16.77 -1.37 12.32
C PHE A 75 16.40 -1.11 10.85
N VAL A 76 16.61 0.11 10.39
CA VAL A 76 16.11 0.56 9.09
C VAL A 76 17.27 1.18 8.34
N ASP A 77 17.82 0.46 7.35
CA ASP A 77 18.71 1.09 6.38
C ASP A 77 17.94 2.09 5.51
N GLU A 78 18.65 2.87 4.68
CA GLU A 78 18.02 3.91 3.87
C GLU A 78 16.93 3.36 2.92
N GLU A 79 17.12 2.14 2.41
CA GLU A 79 16.20 1.48 1.48
C GLU A 79 14.90 1.07 2.17
N ILE A 80 15.01 0.43 3.34
CA ILE A 80 13.86 0.05 4.17
C ILE A 80 13.13 1.32 4.62
N SER A 81 13.86 2.38 4.96
CA SER A 81 13.28 3.66 5.41
C SER A 81 12.43 4.29 4.30
N ASP A 82 12.96 4.35 3.08
CA ASP A 82 12.22 4.85 1.94
C ASP A 82 11.00 3.96 1.63
N CYS A 83 11.14 2.64 1.65
CA CYS A 83 10.02 1.70 1.49
C CYS A 83 8.87 1.99 2.48
N LEU A 84 9.18 2.10 3.77
CA LEU A 84 8.20 2.41 4.81
C LEU A 84 7.52 3.76 4.58
N LYS A 85 8.31 4.78 4.20
CA LYS A 85 7.82 6.13 3.94
C LYS A 85 6.88 6.18 2.73
N LYS A 86 7.21 5.43 1.68
CA LYS A 86 6.39 5.31 0.47
C LYS A 86 5.12 4.52 0.74
N GLY A 87 5.19 3.47 1.55
CA GLY A 87 4.02 2.77 2.08
C GLY A 87 3.08 3.71 2.84
N GLU A 88 3.61 4.58 3.71
CA GLU A 88 2.83 5.59 4.43
C GLU A 88 2.10 6.56 3.48
N HIS A 89 2.76 6.96 2.39
CA HIS A 89 2.13 7.82 1.38
C HIS A 89 0.98 7.12 0.64
N ILE A 90 1.13 5.84 0.28
CA ILE A 90 0.06 5.06 -0.35
C ILE A 90 -1.10 4.86 0.63
N ALA A 91 -0.82 4.53 1.89
CA ALA A 91 -1.85 4.38 2.91
C ALA A 91 -2.67 5.67 3.10
N LYS A 92 -2.00 6.83 3.10
CA LYS A 92 -2.66 8.14 3.15
C LYS A 92 -3.55 8.39 1.93
N TRP A 93 -3.12 7.98 0.74
CA TRP A 93 -3.97 8.06 -0.45
C TRP A 93 -5.25 7.23 -0.31
N PHE A 94 -5.12 5.97 0.11
CA PHE A 94 -6.27 5.09 0.25
C PHE A 94 -7.23 5.55 1.34
N ALA A 95 -6.70 6.03 2.47
CA ALA A 95 -7.52 6.61 3.54
C ALA A 95 -8.33 7.85 3.09
N LEU A 96 -7.83 8.61 2.11
CA LEU A 96 -8.47 9.83 1.61
C LEU A 96 -9.32 9.63 0.35
N ALA A 97 -9.12 8.53 -0.40
CA ALA A 97 -9.84 8.24 -1.64
C ALA A 97 -11.33 7.93 -1.42
N GLY A 98 -11.72 7.63 -0.17
CA GLY A 98 -13.10 7.34 0.20
C GLY A 98 -13.46 5.89 -0.09
N LYS A 99 -14.20 5.66 -1.18
CA LYS A 99 -14.73 4.33 -1.52
C LYS A 99 -13.66 3.47 -2.22
N VAL A 100 -13.70 2.16 -1.98
CA VAL A 100 -12.77 1.19 -2.59
C VAL A 100 -12.93 1.16 -4.11
N GLU A 101 -14.15 1.29 -4.62
CA GLU A 101 -14.44 1.35 -6.05
C GLU A 101 -13.76 2.54 -6.72
N THR A 102 -13.66 3.68 -6.04
CA THR A 102 -12.95 4.87 -6.54
C THR A 102 -11.48 4.54 -6.77
N ILE A 103 -10.83 3.85 -5.83
CA ILE A 103 -9.42 3.45 -5.96
C ILE A 103 -9.24 2.53 -7.16
N TYR A 104 -10.12 1.54 -7.35
CA TYR A 104 -10.05 0.64 -8.49
C TYR A 104 -10.22 1.35 -9.83
N ILE A 105 -11.20 2.25 -9.94
CA ILE A 105 -11.44 3.07 -11.14
C ILE A 105 -10.22 3.94 -11.44
N GLU A 106 -9.70 4.63 -10.41
CA GLU A 106 -8.53 5.50 -10.53
C GLU A 106 -7.29 4.74 -11.02
N LEU A 107 -7.07 3.53 -10.50
CA LEU A 107 -5.95 2.67 -10.87
C LEU A 107 -6.18 1.89 -12.18
N GLY A 108 -7.35 2.00 -12.80
CA GLY A 108 -7.68 1.31 -14.05
C GLY A 108 -7.77 -0.21 -13.90
N VAL A 109 -8.17 -0.70 -12.73
CA VAL A 109 -8.36 -2.13 -12.43
C VAL A 109 -9.82 -2.42 -12.10
N ARG A 110 -10.22 -3.69 -12.25
CA ARG A 110 -11.58 -4.13 -11.89
C ARG A 110 -11.53 -4.86 -10.53
N PRO A 111 -12.50 -4.61 -9.64
CA PRO A 111 -12.66 -5.36 -8.40
C PRO A 111 -12.86 -6.86 -8.65
#